data_AF-A0A3P0N9L6-F1
#
_entry.id   AF-A0A3P0N9L6-F1
#
_cell.length_a   1.000
_cell.length_b   1.000
_cell.length_c   1.000
_cell.angle_alpha   90.00
_cell.angle_beta   90.00
_cell.angle_gamma   90.00
#
_symmetry.space_group_name_H-M   'P 1'
#
loop_
_entity.id
_entity.type
_entity.pdbx_description
1 polymer ?
#
loop_
_entity_poly.entity_id
_entity_poly.type
_entity_poly.pdbx_seq_one_letter_code
_entity_poly.pdbx_strand_id
1 'polypeptide(L)'
;MQIQLPPLAEGEIYLCGIVDSNGDVEHTVLLPGENGRASWQAQIDWAKSRGGDLPTRAELVIAYEQRRDQFEKTAYWSNTPDDDPEYSGWAWAQGFSSGTQNDTRQRTQLRARAVRRFKN
;
A
#
# COMPACT_ATOMS: atom_id res chain seq x y z
N MET A 1 20.00 9.95 17.62
CA MET A 1 20.40 8.90 16.67
C MET A 1 19.53 9.04 15.43
N GLN A 2 20.09 8.98 14.22
CA GLN A 2 19.29 8.93 12.99
C GLN A 2 18.98 7.47 12.64
N ILE A 3 17.75 7.20 12.21
CA ILE A 3 17.34 5.88 11.72
C ILE A 3 18.03 5.66 10.36
N GLN A 4 18.70 4.52 10.21
CA GLN A 4 19.30 4.09 8.94
C GLN A 4 18.20 3.59 8.01
N LEU A 5 18.14 4.12 6.79
CA LEU A 5 17.15 3.74 5.80
C LEU A 5 17.68 2.61 4.89
N PRO A 6 16.81 1.73 4.36
CA PRO A 6 17.22 0.73 3.38
C PRO A 6 17.69 1.39 2.08
N PRO A 7 18.53 0.72 1.27
CA PRO A 7 18.95 1.24 -0.04
C PRO A 7 17.74 1.36 -0.97
N LEU A 8 17.70 2.46 -1.73
CA LEU A 8 16.67 2.74 -2.75
C LEU A 8 17.25 2.52 -4.15
N ALA A 9 16.50 1.83 -5.00
CA ALA A 9 16.73 1.76 -6.44
C ALA A 9 16.17 3.02 -7.14
N GLU A 10 16.50 3.20 -8.41
CA GLU A 10 16.05 4.35 -9.19
C GLU A 10 14.51 4.44 -9.24
N GLY A 11 13.99 5.64 -8.95
CA GLY A 11 12.55 5.91 -8.95
C GLY A 11 11.78 5.41 -7.72
N GLU A 12 12.45 4.74 -6.78
CA GLU A 12 11.82 4.34 -5.52
C GLU A 12 11.78 5.47 -4.51
N ILE A 13 10.74 5.45 -3.68
CA ILE A 13 10.51 6.47 -2.65
C ILE A 13 10.41 5.79 -1.30
N TYR A 14 11.25 6.20 -0.36
CA TYR A 14 11.05 5.83 1.04
C TYR A 14 9.71 6.40 1.53
N LEU A 15 8.82 5.52 1.97
CA LEU A 15 7.47 5.88 2.39
C LEU A 15 7.40 6.08 3.90
N CYS A 16 7.72 5.04 4.68
CA CYS A 16 7.64 5.08 6.13
C CYS A 16 8.46 3.97 6.80
N GLY A 17 8.65 4.10 8.11
CA GLY A 17 9.08 3.01 8.98
C GLY A 17 8.04 2.83 10.07
N ILE A 18 7.56 1.61 10.26
CA ILE A 18 6.58 1.26 11.30
C ILE A 18 7.32 0.46 12.37
N VAL A 19 7.27 0.94 13.61
CA VAL A 19 7.94 0.31 14.74
C VAL A 19 6.97 -0.66 15.41
N ASP A 20 7.40 -1.89 15.66
CA ASP A 20 6.59 -2.88 16.37
C ASP A 20 6.76 -2.78 17.90
N SER A 21 6.09 -3.68 18.64
CA SER A 21 6.16 -3.70 20.11
C SER A 21 7.52 -4.09 20.68
N ASN A 22 8.39 -4.71 19.89
CA ASN A 22 9.75 -5.07 20.28
C ASN A 22 10.75 -3.93 20.02
N GLY A 23 10.32 -2.90 19.29
CA GLY A 23 11.18 -1.80 18.87
C GLY A 23 11.84 -2.02 17.51
N ASP A 24 11.51 -3.11 16.81
CA ASP A 24 12.03 -3.40 15.47
C ASP A 24 11.30 -2.54 14.44
N VAL A 25 12.00 -2.12 13.37
CA VAL A 25 11.43 -1.23 12.35
C VAL A 25 11.21 -1.98 11.05
N GLU A 26 9.96 -2.01 10.58
CA GLU A 26 9.67 -2.39 9.20
C GLU A 26 9.63 -1.15 8.33
N HIS A 27 10.60 -1.05 7.42
CA HIS A 27 10.69 0.04 6.45
C HIS A 27 9.91 -0.28 5.18
N THR A 28 9.05 0.63 4.75
CA THR A 28 8.27 0.53 3.53
C THR A 28 8.84 1.46 2.46
N VAL A 29 9.11 0.88 1.29
CA VAL A 29 9.57 1.60 0.10
C VAL A 29 8.51 1.46 -0.99
N LEU A 30 8.06 2.59 -1.53
CA LEU A 30 7.14 2.67 -2.66
C LEU A 30 7.91 2.42 -3.96
N LEU A 31 7.47 1.42 -4.72
CA LEU A 31 8.03 1.08 -6.03
C LEU A 31 7.58 2.12 -7.09
N PRO A 32 8.40 2.37 -8.12
CA PRO A 32 8.01 3.23 -9.23
C PRO A 32 6.80 2.68 -9.96
N GLY A 33 5.99 3.55 -10.55
CA GLY A 33 4.84 3.18 -11.38
C GLY A 33 3.62 2.67 -10.61
N GLU A 34 2.56 2.40 -11.36
CA GLU A 34 1.26 1.98 -10.85
C GLU A 34 0.55 1.03 -11.82
N ASN A 35 -0.50 0.37 -11.35
CA ASN A 35 -1.41 -0.36 -12.23
C ASN A 35 -2.73 0.38 -12.41
N GLY A 36 -3.33 0.17 -13.59
CA GLY A 36 -4.71 0.56 -13.87
C GLY A 36 -5.72 -0.15 -12.96
N ARG A 37 -7.00 0.13 -13.19
CA ARG A 37 -8.09 -0.43 -12.36
C ARG A 37 -8.23 -1.93 -12.61
N ALA A 38 -8.18 -2.74 -11.55
CA ALA A 38 -8.39 -4.18 -11.60
C ALA A 38 -8.93 -4.72 -10.25
N SER A 39 -9.38 -5.98 -10.26
CA SER A 39 -9.84 -6.66 -9.03
C SER A 39 -8.71 -6.78 -8.01
N TRP A 40 -9.07 -6.91 -6.74
CA TRP A 40 -8.11 -6.98 -5.63
C TRP A 40 -7.07 -8.09 -5.83
N GLN A 41 -7.51 -9.31 -6.17
CA GLN A 41 -6.58 -10.42 -6.42
C GLN A 41 -5.63 -10.13 -7.60
N ALA A 42 -6.14 -9.57 -8.70
CA ALA A 42 -5.30 -9.21 -9.84
C ALA A 42 -4.25 -8.13 -9.46
N GLN A 43 -4.57 -7.28 -8.50
CA GLN A 43 -3.68 -6.23 -8.02
C GLN A 43 -2.63 -6.76 -7.03
N ILE A 44 -2.99 -7.72 -6.18
CA ILE A 44 -2.04 -8.50 -5.38
C ILE A 44 -1.04 -9.20 -6.30
N ASP A 45 -1.52 -9.89 -7.34
CA ASP A 45 -0.67 -10.63 -8.27
C ASP A 45 0.24 -9.69 -9.07
N TRP A 46 -0.28 -8.54 -9.52
CA TRP A 46 0.51 -7.49 -10.14
C TRP A 46 1.61 -6.99 -9.21
N ALA A 47 1.31 -6.66 -7.95
CA ALA A 47 2.32 -6.17 -7.02
C ALA A 47 3.41 -7.22 -6.74
N LYS A 48 3.02 -8.50 -6.58
CA LYS A 48 3.94 -9.63 -6.43
C LYS A 48 4.85 -9.81 -7.65
N SER A 49 4.32 -9.66 -8.86
CA SER A 49 5.12 -9.72 -10.10
C SER A 49 6.20 -8.63 -10.18
N ARG A 50 6.06 -7.54 -9.41
CA ARG A 50 7.04 -6.46 -9.27
C ARG A 50 8.04 -6.68 -8.14
N GLY A 51 8.00 -7.86 -7.49
CA GLY A 51 8.79 -8.15 -6.29
C GLY A 51 8.33 -7.38 -5.05
N GLY A 52 7.07 -6.94 -5.03
CA GLY A 52 6.49 -6.20 -3.92
C GLY A 52 5.14 -6.77 -3.49
N ASP A 53 4.37 -5.92 -2.81
CA ASP A 53 3.03 -6.19 -2.32
C ASP A 53 2.20 -4.91 -2.43
N LEU A 54 0.87 -5.00 -2.32
CA LEU A 54 0.08 -3.78 -2.14
C LEU A 54 0.42 -3.13 -0.79
N PRO A 55 0.29 -1.79 -0.65
CA PRO A 55 0.49 -1.16 0.62
C PRO A 55 -0.61 -1.60 1.61
N THR A 56 -0.31 -1.61 2.90
CA THR A 56 -1.29 -1.83 3.97
C THR A 56 -2.19 -0.60 4.12
N ARG A 57 -3.24 -0.74 4.91
CA ARG A 57 -4.11 0.38 5.31
C ARG A 57 -3.31 1.53 5.94
N ALA A 58 -2.37 1.22 6.82
CA ALA A 58 -1.55 2.22 7.49
C ALA A 58 -0.60 2.92 6.50
N GLU A 59 0.04 2.14 5.63
CA GLU A 59 0.94 2.67 4.60
C GLU A 59 0.20 3.57 3.60
N LEU A 60 -1.03 3.23 3.22
CA LEU A 60 -1.86 4.06 2.34
C LEU A 60 -2.24 5.40 2.97
N VAL A 61 -2.56 5.44 4.27
CA VAL A 61 -2.83 6.70 4.97
C VAL A 61 -1.57 7.56 5.00
N ILE A 62 -0.41 6.97 5.30
CA ILE A 62 0.86 7.71 5.28
C ILE A 62 1.18 8.22 3.88
N ALA A 63 0.94 7.41 2.85
CA ALA A 63 1.10 7.81 1.46
C ALA A 63 0.17 8.97 1.08
N TYR A 64 -1.08 8.95 1.55
CA TYR A 64 -2.01 10.05 1.37
C TYR A 64 -1.53 11.34 2.03
N GLU A 65 -1.00 11.28 3.25
CA GLU A 65 -0.54 12.47 3.97
C GLU A 65 0.79 13.01 3.44
N GLN A 66 1.74 12.14 3.10
CA GLN A 66 3.12 12.56 2.82
C GLN A 66 3.52 12.53 1.35
N ARG A 67 2.82 11.75 0.54
CA ARG A 67 3.19 11.46 -0.86
C ARG A 67 1.98 11.51 -1.79
N ARG A 68 0.98 12.34 -1.47
CA ARG A 68 -0.25 12.46 -2.26
C ARG A 68 0.02 12.81 -3.73
N ASP A 69 1.06 13.58 -3.97
CA ASP A 69 1.57 13.97 -5.29
C ASP A 69 1.97 12.78 -6.17
N GLN A 70 2.24 11.62 -5.56
CA GLN A 70 2.58 10.39 -6.26
C GLN A 70 1.34 9.61 -6.73
N PHE A 71 0.12 10.00 -6.32
CA PHE A 71 -1.10 9.22 -6.56
C PHE A 71 -2.13 10.04 -7.32
N GLU A 72 -2.92 9.39 -8.16
CA GLU A 72 -4.11 10.02 -8.74
C GLU A 72 -5.18 10.24 -7.67
N LYS A 73 -6.03 11.26 -7.87
CA LYS A 73 -7.19 11.54 -7.00
C LYS A 73 -8.30 10.51 -7.21
N THR A 74 -8.04 9.27 -6.82
CA THR A 74 -8.91 8.10 -6.98
C THR A 74 -8.64 7.06 -5.89
N ALA A 75 -9.25 5.88 -5.97
CA ALA A 75 -9.11 4.84 -4.97
C ALA A 75 -8.04 3.80 -5.33
N TYR A 76 -7.23 3.43 -4.34
CA TYR A 76 -6.18 2.42 -4.44
C TYR A 76 -6.42 1.29 -3.44
N TRP A 77 -6.18 0.06 -3.88
CA TRP A 77 -6.29 -1.13 -3.03
C TRP A 77 -5.21 -1.20 -1.94
N SER A 78 -5.62 -1.66 -0.77
CA SER A 78 -4.74 -2.18 0.28
C SER A 78 -4.45 -3.67 0.06
N ASN A 79 -3.38 -4.20 0.64
CA ASN A 79 -3.20 -5.65 0.78
C ASN A 79 -4.07 -6.29 1.87
N THR A 80 -4.88 -5.49 2.58
CA THR A 80 -5.67 -5.93 3.73
C THR A 80 -7.06 -6.39 3.29
N PRO A 81 -7.38 -7.70 3.33
CA PRO A 81 -8.76 -8.16 3.18
C PRO A 81 -9.60 -7.72 4.38
N ASP A 82 -10.92 -7.71 4.24
CA ASP A 82 -11.78 -7.61 5.41
C ASP A 82 -11.80 -8.95 6.17
N ASP A 83 -11.66 -8.89 7.49
CA ASP A 83 -11.57 -10.06 8.37
C ASP A 83 -12.89 -10.41 9.07
N ASP A 84 -13.93 -9.59 8.90
CA ASP A 84 -15.28 -9.93 9.36
C ASP A 84 -15.88 -11.05 8.47
N PRO A 85 -16.41 -12.14 9.06
CA PRO A 85 -17.07 -13.21 8.30
C PRO A 85 -18.17 -12.73 7.33
N GLU A 86 -18.91 -11.67 7.67
CA GLU A 86 -19.96 -11.10 6.82
C GLU A 86 -19.40 -10.40 5.56
N TYR A 87 -18.13 -10.01 5.62
CA TYR A 87 -17.40 -9.30 4.57
C TYR A 87 -16.39 -10.20 3.86
N SER A 88 -16.59 -11.51 3.91
CA SER A 88 -15.85 -12.45 3.06
C SER A 88 -15.88 -12.02 1.59
N GLY A 89 -14.71 -11.86 0.99
CA GLY A 89 -14.55 -11.34 -0.38
C GLY A 89 -14.56 -9.82 -0.50
N TRP A 90 -14.36 -9.09 0.61
CA TRP A 90 -14.09 -7.65 0.63
C TRP A 90 -12.62 -7.37 0.97
N ALA A 91 -12.17 -6.17 0.62
CA ALA A 91 -10.85 -5.68 0.95
C ALA A 91 -10.87 -4.16 1.14
N TRP A 92 -9.89 -3.66 1.88
CA TRP A 92 -9.77 -2.25 2.19
C TRP A 92 -9.12 -1.46 1.05
N ALA A 93 -9.51 -0.19 0.91
CA ALA A 93 -8.96 0.74 -0.06
C ALA A 93 -8.88 2.17 0.53
N GLN A 94 -7.99 2.98 -0.05
CA GLN A 94 -7.80 4.38 0.31
C GLN A 94 -8.23 5.28 -0.85
N GLY A 95 -9.11 6.24 -0.59
CA GLY A 95 -9.48 7.30 -1.52
C GLY A 95 -8.51 8.49 -1.42
N PHE A 96 -7.78 8.78 -2.49
CA PHE A 96 -6.81 9.89 -2.53
C PHE A 96 -7.45 11.24 -2.88
N SER A 97 -8.75 11.29 -3.16
CA SER A 97 -9.50 12.55 -3.32
C SER A 97 -9.79 13.23 -1.97
N SER A 98 -10.19 12.44 -0.97
CA SER A 98 -10.72 12.90 0.32
C SER A 98 -9.95 12.38 1.54
N GLY A 99 -9.04 11.41 1.38
CA GLY A 99 -8.33 10.78 2.49
C GLY A 99 -9.13 9.70 3.22
N THR A 100 -10.32 9.32 2.70
CA THR A 100 -11.17 8.31 3.32
C THR A 100 -10.64 6.91 3.08
N GLN A 101 -10.77 6.04 4.09
CA GLN A 101 -10.52 4.62 3.96
C GLN A 101 -11.82 3.85 4.12
N ASN A 102 -12.07 2.90 3.22
CA ASN A 102 -13.28 2.08 3.21
C ASN A 102 -12.99 0.71 2.61
N ASP A 103 -13.79 -0.26 2.95
CA ASP A 103 -13.80 -1.57 2.31
C ASP A 103 -14.75 -1.60 1.10
N THR A 104 -14.50 -2.53 0.19
CA THR A 104 -15.42 -2.84 -0.92
C THR A 104 -15.18 -4.26 -1.41
N ARG A 105 -16.11 -4.80 -2.20
CA ARG A 105 -15.97 -6.15 -2.77
C ARG A 105 -14.68 -6.26 -3.59
N GLN A 106 -13.94 -7.35 -3.42
CA GLN A 106 -12.67 -7.62 -4.12
C GLN A 106 -12.80 -7.64 -5.65
N ARG A 107 -14.02 -7.82 -6.19
CA ARG A 107 -14.31 -7.71 -7.63
C ARG A 107 -14.37 -6.26 -8.17
N THR A 108 -14.43 -5.26 -7.28
CA THR A 108 -14.38 -3.85 -7.67
C THR A 108 -13.05 -3.56 -8.38
N GLN A 109 -13.04 -2.63 -9.33
CA GLN A 109 -11.83 -2.30 -10.07
C GLN A 109 -11.23 -0.99 -9.56
N LEU A 110 -10.23 -1.11 -8.68
CA LEU A 110 -9.46 0.00 -8.13
C LEU A 110 -8.00 -0.08 -8.59
N ARG A 111 -7.27 1.04 -8.49
CA ARG A 111 -5.85 1.12 -8.89
C ARG A 111 -4.94 0.49 -7.85
N ALA A 112 -3.67 0.31 -8.21
CA ALA A 112 -2.67 -0.23 -7.30
C ALA A 112 -1.33 0.49 -7.40
N ARG A 113 -0.68 0.61 -6.25
CA ARG A 113 0.76 0.83 -6.12
C ARG A 113 1.37 -0.40 -5.48
N ALA A 114 2.67 -0.57 -5.66
CA ALA A 114 3.40 -1.68 -5.05
C ALA A 114 4.45 -1.12 -4.08
N VAL A 115 4.66 -1.81 -2.97
CA VAL A 115 5.69 -1.52 -1.98
C VAL A 115 6.56 -2.75 -1.76
N ARG A 116 7.81 -2.54 -1.33
CA ARG A 116 8.67 -3.59 -0.75
C ARG A 116 9.05 -3.20 0.67
N ARG A 117 9.24 -4.20 1.54
CA ARG A 117 9.45 -4.00 2.98
C ARG A 117 10.81 -4.55 3.42
N PHE A 118 11.45 -3.87 4.36
CA PHE A 118 12.74 -4.27 4.97
C PHE A 118 12.59 -4.31 6.48
N LYS A 119 12.97 -5.43 7.09
CA LYS A 119 13.15 -5.53 8.54
C LYS A 119 14.62 -5.37 8.86
N ASN A 120 14.91 -4.62 9.91
CA ASN A 120 16.23 -4.52 10.53
C ASN A 120 16.29 -5.29 11.85
#